data_AF-A0A9C9K0U1-F1
#
_entry.id   AF-A0A9C9K0U1-F1
#
_cell.length_a   1.000
_cell.length_b   1.000
_cell.length_c   1.000
_cell.angle_alpha   90.00
_cell.angle_beta   90.00
_cell.angle_gamma   90.00
#
_symmetry.space_group_name_H-M   'P 1'
#
loop_
_entity.id
_entity.type
_entity.pdbx_description
1 polymer ?
#
loop_
_entity_poly.entity_id
_entity_poly.type
_entity_poly.pdbx_seq_one_letter_code
_entity_poly.pdbx_strand_id
1 'polypeptide(L)'
;MAKIRVAIIGVGNCSSSLVQGVTYYKNASEEEIIPGIMHARLGGYHIGDIEFTLGIDIDKNKVGKDLAEAIFTKPNNTYKFCDVPKLNVPVVRGMTHDGLGYYLSQIIEKAPGPTADIVGLLKQTKT
;
A
#
# COMPACT_ATOMS: atom_id res chain seq x y z
N MET A 1 13.49 9.08 -15.48
CA MET A 1 12.65 8.03 -16.10
C MET A 1 11.24 8.13 -15.52
N ALA A 2 10.22 7.67 -16.24
CA ALA A 2 8.83 7.71 -15.78
C ALA A 2 8.62 6.79 -14.58
N LYS A 3 7.90 7.26 -13.55
CA LYS A 3 7.49 6.45 -12.39
C LYS A 3 6.12 5.81 -12.64
N ILE A 4 5.91 4.63 -12.06
CA ILE A 4 4.60 3.99 -11.99
C ILE A 4 3.96 4.45 -10.69
N ARG A 5 2.93 5.30 -10.80
CA ARG A 5 2.22 5.85 -9.65
C ARG A 5 1.15 4.85 -9.22
N VAL A 6 1.21 4.41 -7.97
CA VAL A 6 0.35 3.34 -7.44
C VAL A 6 -0.44 3.85 -6.25
N ALA A 7 -1.75 3.60 -6.26
CA ALA A 7 -2.59 3.68 -5.07
C ALA A 7 -2.97 2.27 -4.61
N ILE A 8 -3.10 2.10 -3.30
CA ILE A 8 -3.49 0.84 -2.68
C ILE A 8 -4.89 0.99 -2.08
N ILE A 9 -5.83 0.13 -2.50
CA ILE A 9 -7.16 0.01 -1.90
C ILE A 9 -7.17 -1.27 -1.06
N GLY A 10 -7.33 -1.10 0.27
CA GLY A 10 -7.16 -2.16 1.26
C GLY A 10 -5.69 -2.31 1.64
N VAL A 11 -5.30 -1.79 2.80
CA VAL A 11 -3.92 -1.84 3.31
C VAL A 11 -3.75 -3.10 4.17
N GLY A 12 -3.99 -4.26 3.57
CA GLY A 12 -3.91 -5.59 4.20
C GLY A 12 -2.50 -6.21 4.18
N ASN A 13 -2.42 -7.51 4.49
CA ASN A 13 -1.17 -8.29 4.41
C ASN A 13 -0.53 -8.27 3.01
N CYS A 14 -1.31 -8.39 1.94
CA CYS A 14 -0.79 -8.32 0.57
C CYS A 14 -0.11 -6.97 0.31
N SER A 15 -0.74 -5.89 0.74
CA SER A 15 -0.20 -4.53 0.62
C SER A 15 1.07 -4.36 1.45
N SER A 16 1.12 -4.97 2.63
CA SER A 16 2.33 -5.00 3.46
C SER A 16 3.50 -5.71 2.77
N SER A 17 3.28 -6.91 2.23
CA SER A 17 4.30 -7.64 1.48
C SER A 17 4.73 -6.90 0.20
N LEU A 18 3.80 -6.24 -0.50
CA LEU A 18 4.11 -5.44 -1.70
C LEU A 18 4.98 -4.22 -1.38
N VAL A 19 4.59 -3.40 -0.40
CA VAL A 19 5.33 -2.18 -0.04
C VAL A 19 6.72 -2.54 0.52
N GLN A 20 6.81 -3.61 1.33
CA GLN A 20 8.10 -4.14 1.78
C GLN A 20 8.94 -4.64 0.59
N GLY A 21 8.36 -5.39 -0.34
CA GLY A 21 9.06 -5.95 -1.50
C GLY A 21 9.64 -4.86 -2.41
N VAL A 22 8.83 -3.84 -2.74
CA VAL A 22 9.30 -2.68 -3.49
C VAL A 22 10.44 -1.97 -2.76
N THR A 23 10.32 -1.78 -1.44
CA THR A 23 11.37 -1.13 -0.63
C THR A 23 12.67 -1.95 -0.60
N TYR A 24 12.55 -3.27 -0.46
CA TYR A 24 13.67 -4.20 -0.33
C TYR A 24 14.46 -4.32 -1.65
N TYR A 25 13.75 -4.46 -2.77
CA TYR A 25 14.36 -4.67 -4.09
C TYR A 25 14.52 -3.39 -4.94
N LYS A 26 14.27 -2.19 -4.39
CA LYS A 26 14.36 -0.93 -5.17
C LYS A 26 15.73 -0.66 -5.80
N ASN A 27 16.78 -1.23 -5.22
CA ASN A 27 18.18 -1.09 -5.65
C ASN A 27 18.74 -2.38 -6.27
N ALA A 28 17.88 -3.38 -6.53
CA ALA A 28 18.32 -4.61 -7.17
C ALA A 28 19.00 -4.31 -8.51
N SER A 29 20.00 -5.10 -8.88
CA SER A 29 20.57 -4.98 -10.22
C SER A 29 19.60 -5.58 -11.25
N GLU A 30 19.67 -5.12 -12.49
CA GLU A 30 18.76 -5.62 -13.54
C GLU A 30 18.96 -7.11 -13.85
N GLU A 31 20.15 -7.62 -13.56
CA GLU A 31 20.58 -9.01 -13.77
C GLU A 31 20.37 -9.87 -12.51
N GLU A 32 19.92 -9.28 -11.40
CA GLU A 32 19.72 -9.98 -10.14
C GLU A 32 18.60 -11.00 -10.24
N ILE A 33 18.88 -12.25 -9.84
CA ILE A 33 17.88 -13.31 -9.76
C ILE A 33 17.15 -13.19 -8.42
N ILE A 34 15.95 -12.64 -8.46
CA ILE A 34 15.11 -12.44 -7.29
C ILE A 34 14.05 -13.56 -7.21
N PRO A 35 14.02 -14.38 -6.15
CA PRO A 35 12.99 -15.41 -5.99
C PRO A 35 11.58 -14.81 -6.03
N GLY A 36 10.74 -15.29 -6.96
CA GLY A 36 9.37 -14.84 -7.14
C GLY A 36 9.19 -13.60 -8.02
N ILE A 37 10.28 -13.01 -8.54
CA ILE A 37 10.23 -11.91 -9.51
C ILE A 37 10.99 -12.32 -10.77
N MET A 38 10.29 -12.43 -11.90
CA MET A 38 10.91 -12.89 -13.15
C MET A 38 11.96 -11.90 -13.70
N HIS A 39 11.71 -10.59 -13.55
CA HIS A 39 12.60 -9.53 -14.03
C HIS A 39 12.60 -8.35 -13.07
N ALA A 40 13.78 -7.89 -12.65
CA ALA A 40 13.91 -6.65 -11.87
C ALA A 40 13.51 -5.41 -12.70
N ARG A 41 13.66 -5.47 -14.03
CA ARG A 41 13.12 -4.50 -14.98
C ARG A 41 12.18 -5.17 -15.98
N LEU A 42 10.94 -4.71 -16.06
CA LEU A 42 9.94 -5.21 -17.00
C LEU A 42 9.36 -4.05 -17.83
N GLY A 43 9.37 -4.17 -19.16
CA GLY A 43 8.81 -3.16 -20.05
C GLY A 43 9.43 -1.76 -19.88
N GLY A 44 10.70 -1.69 -19.50
CA GLY A 44 11.41 -0.43 -19.24
C GLY A 44 11.27 0.10 -17.82
N TYR A 45 10.47 -0.51 -16.95
CA TYR A 45 10.28 -0.08 -15.55
C TYR A 45 11.01 -1.00 -14.59
N HIS A 46 11.83 -0.41 -13.71
CA HIS A 46 12.47 -1.12 -12.62
C HIS A 46 11.51 -1.28 -11.43
N ILE A 47 11.73 -2.23 -10.52
CA ILE A 47 10.98 -2.34 -9.26
C ILE A 47 11.00 -1.00 -8.50
N GLY A 48 12.15 -0.33 -8.47
CA GLY A 48 12.32 0.99 -7.85
C GLY A 48 11.62 2.15 -8.58
N ASP A 49 10.96 1.89 -9.72
CA ASP A 49 10.11 2.87 -10.41
C ASP A 49 8.66 2.88 -9.91
N ILE A 50 8.28 1.93 -9.04
CA ILE A 50 7.01 1.95 -8.34
C ILE A 50 7.04 3.03 -7.25
N GLU A 51 6.11 3.98 -7.34
CA GLU A 51 5.93 5.08 -6.41
C GLU A 51 4.52 5.00 -5.81
N PHE A 52 4.43 4.69 -4.52
CA PHE A 52 3.15 4.74 -3.82
C PHE A 52 2.72 6.19 -3.61
N THR A 53 1.45 6.46 -3.83
CA THR A 53 0.90 7.83 -3.86
C THR A 53 -0.30 8.03 -2.95
N LEU A 54 -1.05 6.96 -2.69
CA LEU A 54 -2.23 6.99 -1.83
C LEU A 54 -2.50 5.60 -1.25
N GLY A 55 -2.83 5.52 0.04
CA GLY A 55 -3.47 4.36 0.64
C GLY A 55 -4.94 4.65 0.91
N ILE A 56 -5.81 3.65 0.78
CA ILE A 56 -7.24 3.75 1.04
C ILE A 56 -7.63 2.57 1.91
N ASP A 57 -8.17 2.83 3.10
CA ASP A 57 -8.63 1.80 4.03
C ASP A 57 -9.90 2.24 4.78
N ILE A 58 -10.49 1.31 5.52
CA ILE A 58 -11.68 1.55 6.34
C ILE A 58 -11.41 1.32 7.83
N ASP A 59 -10.30 0.69 8.21
CA ASP A 59 -9.93 0.42 9.60
C ASP A 59 -9.51 1.72 10.30
N LYS A 60 -10.13 2.03 11.45
CA LYS A 60 -9.79 3.20 12.28
C LYS A 60 -8.31 3.25 12.66
N ASN A 61 -7.66 2.10 12.75
CA ASN A 61 -6.26 2.02 13.15
C ASN A 61 -5.31 2.32 12.00
N LYS A 62 -5.78 2.31 10.75
CA LYS A 62 -4.95 2.54 9.55
C LYS A 62 -5.19 3.90 8.92
N VAL A 63 -6.44 4.35 8.90
CA VAL A 63 -6.83 5.66 8.36
C VAL A 63 -6.14 6.79 9.13
N GLY A 64 -5.60 7.76 8.40
CA GLY A 64 -4.85 8.91 8.94
C GLY A 64 -3.35 8.67 9.12
N LYS A 65 -2.87 7.43 8.96
CA LYS A 65 -1.45 7.10 9.06
C LYS A 65 -0.71 7.26 7.73
N ASP A 66 0.61 7.29 7.83
CA ASP A 66 1.47 7.04 6.68
C ASP A 66 1.37 5.57 6.24
N LEU A 67 1.47 5.32 4.94
CA LEU A 67 1.41 3.97 4.38
C LEU A 67 2.48 3.06 5.00
N ALA A 68 3.68 3.57 5.31
CA ALA A 68 4.75 2.79 5.94
C ALA A 68 4.37 2.27 7.33
N GLU A 69 3.50 2.99 8.06
CA GLU A 69 3.01 2.57 9.37
C GLU A 69 1.76 1.68 9.24
N ALA A 70 0.84 2.03 8.34
CA ALA A 70 -0.42 1.32 8.16
C ALA A 70 -0.21 -0.13 7.73
N ILE A 71 0.80 -0.43 6.91
CA ILE A 71 1.11 -1.79 6.48
C ILE A 71 1.52 -2.73 7.63
N PHE A 72 2.01 -2.20 8.74
CA PHE A 72 2.38 -2.97 9.94
C PHE A 72 1.33 -2.91 11.04
N THR A 73 0.23 -2.19 10.81
CA THR A 73 -0.85 -2.06 11.79
C THR A 73 -1.73 -3.31 11.77
N LYS A 74 -2.02 -3.87 12.96
CA LYS A 74 -2.97 -4.98 13.14
C LYS A 74 -4.31 -4.67 12.43
N PRO A 75 -5.00 -5.67 11.86
CA PRO A 75 -4.74 -7.11 11.95
C PRO A 75 -3.69 -7.64 10.96
N ASN A 76 -2.96 -6.77 10.25
CA ASN A 76 -1.83 -7.24 9.45
C ASN A 76 -0.81 -7.95 10.35
N ASN A 77 -0.32 -9.08 9.87
CA ASN A 77 0.56 -10.00 10.58
C ASN A 77 1.45 -10.81 9.63
N THR A 78 1.58 -10.39 8.36
CA THR A 78 2.54 -10.99 7.42
C THR A 78 3.97 -10.82 7.95
N TYR A 79 4.88 -11.67 7.48
CA TYR A 79 6.28 -11.62 7.89
C TYR A 79 6.90 -10.26 7.53
N LYS A 80 7.62 -9.66 8.48
CA LYS A 80 8.36 -8.42 8.29
C LYS A 80 9.79 -8.74 7.86
N PHE A 81 10.07 -8.62 6.57
CA PHE A 81 11.40 -8.87 5.98
C PHE A 81 12.15 -7.60 5.60
N CYS A 82 11.49 -6.44 5.66
CA CYS A 82 12.09 -5.15 5.35
C CYS A 82 11.47 -4.05 6.24
N ASP A 83 12.32 -3.17 6.77
CA ASP A 83 11.87 -1.90 7.34
C ASP A 83 11.50 -0.92 6.23
N VAL A 84 10.32 -0.33 6.33
CA VAL A 84 9.85 0.66 5.36
C VAL A 84 9.99 2.05 5.99
N PRO A 85 10.85 2.94 5.45
CA PRO A 85 10.95 4.30 5.93
C PRO A 85 9.66 5.07 5.62
N LYS A 86 9.41 6.17 6.34
CA LYS A 86 8.24 7.02 6.11
C LYS A 86 8.12 7.40 4.62
N LEU A 87 6.96 7.14 4.02
CA LEU A 87 6.74 7.34 2.59
C LEU A 87 6.13 8.72 2.27
N ASN A 88 5.57 9.40 3.27
CA ASN A 88 4.71 10.58 3.11
C ASN A 88 3.49 10.29 2.22
N VAL A 89 2.95 9.08 2.35
CA VAL A 89 1.80 8.59 1.59
C VAL A 89 0.64 8.41 2.55
N PRO A 90 -0.39 9.27 2.51
CA PRO A 90 -1.48 9.20 3.47
C PRO A 90 -2.37 7.98 3.18
N VAL A 91 -2.87 7.35 4.24
CA VAL A 91 -3.99 6.41 4.18
C VAL A 91 -5.29 7.15 4.48
N VAL A 92 -6.14 7.28 3.48
CA VAL A 92 -7.42 8.00 3.59
C VAL A 92 -8.59 7.06 3.84
N ARG A 93 -9.69 7.61 4.35
CA ARG A 93 -10.94 6.87 4.58
C ARG A 93 -11.62 6.56 3.24
N GLY A 94 -11.58 5.30 2.83
CA GLY A 94 -12.31 4.80 1.66
C GLY A 94 -13.81 4.66 1.90
N MET A 95 -14.57 4.17 0.92
CA MET A 95 -15.96 3.75 1.12
C MET A 95 -15.97 2.34 1.70
N THR A 96 -16.84 2.05 2.67
CA THR A 96 -16.91 0.68 3.22
C THR A 96 -17.65 -0.28 2.29
N HIS A 97 -18.78 0.14 1.72
CA HIS A 97 -19.70 -0.73 0.97
C HIS A 97 -19.90 -2.09 1.66
N ASP A 98 -19.70 -3.18 0.94
CA ASP A 98 -19.74 -4.58 1.36
C ASP A 98 -18.35 -5.14 1.72
N GLY A 99 -17.31 -4.29 1.74
CA GLY A 99 -15.92 -4.70 2.02
C GLY A 99 -15.63 -5.12 3.46
N LEU A 100 -16.59 -4.97 4.38
CA LEU A 100 -16.47 -5.42 5.77
C LEU A 100 -17.46 -6.54 6.08
N GLY A 101 -16.99 -7.78 6.01
CA GLY A 101 -17.78 -8.96 6.37
C GLY A 101 -17.95 -9.18 7.87
N TYR A 102 -18.82 -10.12 8.23
CA TYR A 102 -19.21 -10.44 9.60
C TYR A 102 -18.01 -10.68 10.53
N TYR A 103 -17.11 -11.61 10.18
CA TYR A 103 -15.98 -11.97 11.04
C TYR A 103 -14.98 -10.82 11.21
N LEU A 104 -14.65 -10.12 10.12
CA LEU A 104 -13.70 -9.00 10.18
C LEU A 104 -14.28 -7.83 10.99
N SER A 105 -15.60 -7.62 10.96
CA SER A 105 -16.29 -6.60 11.76
C SER A 105 -16.18 -6.80 13.28
N GLN A 106 -15.83 -8.01 13.72
CA GLN A 106 -15.56 -8.33 15.13
C GLN A 106 -14.12 -8.01 15.55
N ILE A 107 -13.23 -7.78 14.58
CA ILE A 107 -11.79 -7.58 14.81
C ILE A 107 -11.41 -6.11 14.67
N ILE A 108 -12.00 -5.41 13.68
CA ILE A 108 -11.69 -4.02 13.39
C ILE A 108 -12.91 -3.13 13.60
N GLU A 109 -12.66 -1.86 13.89
CA GLU A 109 -13.69 -0.84 13.91
C GLU A 109 -13.50 0.09 12.71
N LYS A 110 -14.62 0.46 12.08
CA LYS A 110 -14.59 1.39 10.94
C LYS A 110 -14.12 2.76 11.38
N ALA A 111 -13.22 3.37 10.62
CA ALA A 111 -12.83 4.76 10.81
C ALA A 111 -14.06 5.67 10.77
N PRO A 112 -14.20 6.59 11.76
CA PRO A 112 -15.30 7.54 11.81
C PRO A 112 -15.12 8.64 10.76
N GLY A 113 -16.16 9.45 10.59
CA GLY A 113 -16.14 10.62 9.70
C GLY A 113 -16.49 10.32 8.24
N PRO A 114 -16.50 11.36 7.39
CA PRO A 114 -16.84 11.23 5.99
C PRO A 114 -15.76 10.46 5.21
N THR A 115 -16.19 9.83 4.14
CA THR A 115 -15.29 9.18 3.18
C THR A 115 -14.61 10.22 2.29
N ALA A 116 -13.37 9.98 1.90
CA ALA A 116 -12.63 10.88 1.02
C ALA A 116 -13.17 10.87 -0.43
N ASP A 117 -13.00 11.98 -1.16
CA ASP A 117 -13.23 12.02 -2.61
C ASP A 117 -12.12 11.25 -3.35
N ILE A 118 -12.34 9.96 -3.56
CA ILE A 118 -11.35 9.07 -4.16
C ILE A 118 -11.03 9.47 -5.60
N VAL A 119 -12.04 9.89 -6.38
CA VAL A 119 -11.81 10.30 -7.77
C VAL A 119 -10.97 11.58 -7.81
N GLY A 120 -11.30 12.56 -6.97
CA GLY A 120 -10.53 13.80 -6.83
C GLY A 120 -9.09 13.52 -6.40
N LEU A 121 -8.90 12.66 -5.39
CA LEU A 121 -7.57 12.29 -4.90
C LEU A 121 -6.73 11.57 -5.94
N LEU A 122 -7.27 10.56 -6.64
CA LEU A 122 -6.53 9.84 -7.69
C LEU A 122 -6.10 10.79 -8.82
N LYS A 123 -6.98 11.70 -9.25
CA LYS A 123 -6.64 12.75 -10.22
C LYS A 123 -5.55 13.68 -9.69
N GLN A 124 -5.66 14.13 -8.44
CA GLN A 124 -4.71 15.03 -7.80
C GLN A 124 -3.32 14.38 -7.66
N THR A 125 -3.28 13.12 -7.24
CA THR A 125 -2.04 12.35 -7.10
C THR A 125 -1.51 11.85 -8.43
N LYS A 126 -2.24 12.06 -9.54
CA LYS A 126 -1.90 11.57 -10.89
C LYS A 126 -1.70 10.06 -10.91
N THR A 127 -2.56 9.36 -10.18
CA THR A 127 -2.56 7.90 -10.09
C THR A 127 -3.55 7.31 -11.10
#